data_AF-A0A2H9PLS2-F1
#
_entry.id   AF-A0A2H9PLS2-F1
#
_cell.length_a   1.000
_cell.length_b   1.000
_cell.length_c   1.000
_cell.angle_alpha   90.00
_cell.angle_beta   90.00
_cell.angle_gamma   90.00
#
_symmetry.space_group_name_H-M   'P 1'
#
loop_
_entity.id
_entity.type
_entity.pdbx_description
1 polymer ?
#
loop_
_entity_poly.entity_id
_entity_poly.type
_entity_poly.pdbx_seq_one_letter_code
_entity_poly.pdbx_strand_id
1 'polypeptide(L)'
;MGSISGIALREANGNVHKTSGLAQDISWFVNNIRLVNQDPEHIRRFLREYNFNGEDHQDLRPVGNGLVVVDMLKKQILRYQDVTGVGYLDGVIITEDARDMVIEWGRDPELDHNIKAAYQTTDEFADEYACVRFREFLDASRVKRVYDRSIPDSGSIQLTGMTIEEIDRSMKGKRLRFEFDMSPFEVISYTPRSSQGANELQAKLVELGFEASGSEKKAWETWVRGCTK
;
A
#
# COMPACT_ATOMS: atom_id res chain seq x y z
N MET A 1 -7.85 -18.00 9.28
CA MET A 1 -6.45 -18.17 8.84
C MET A 1 -6.18 -17.11 7.79
N GLY A 2 -5.17 -16.27 8.01
CA GLY A 2 -4.86 -15.16 7.13
C GLY A 2 -4.39 -15.64 5.77
N SER A 3 -4.86 -14.97 4.73
CA SER A 3 -4.48 -15.22 3.35
C SER A 3 -3.07 -14.68 3.09
N ILE A 4 -2.06 -15.50 2.79
CA ILE A 4 -0.70 -15.01 2.50
C ILE A 4 -0.58 -14.65 1.01
N SER A 5 0.22 -13.66 0.64
CA SER A 5 0.67 -13.48 -0.76
C SER A 5 2.14 -13.10 -0.84
N GLY A 6 2.77 -13.47 -1.95
CA GLY A 6 4.15 -13.09 -2.24
C GLY A 6 4.26 -11.59 -2.51
N ILE A 7 5.37 -11.00 -2.10
CA ILE A 7 5.67 -9.59 -2.31
C ILE A 7 7.10 -9.49 -2.85
N ALA A 8 7.29 -8.73 -3.93
CA ALA A 8 8.61 -8.36 -4.41
C ALA A 8 8.72 -6.84 -4.54
N LEU A 9 9.86 -6.28 -4.12
CA LEU A 9 10.17 -4.87 -4.24
C LEU A 9 11.49 -4.72 -4.99
N ARG A 10 11.47 -4.05 -6.14
CA ARG A 10 12.68 -3.61 -6.83
C ARG A 10 12.96 -2.14 -6.51
N GLU A 11 14.12 -1.87 -5.94
CA GLU A 11 14.62 -0.53 -5.69
C GLU A 11 15.04 0.19 -6.97
N ALA A 12 15.21 1.51 -6.89
CA ALA A 12 15.69 2.33 -8.01
C ALA A 12 17.12 1.95 -8.46
N ASN A 13 17.93 1.34 -7.60
CA ASN A 13 19.26 0.83 -7.92
C ASN A 13 19.23 -0.58 -8.57
N GLY A 14 18.06 -1.19 -8.71
CA GLY A 14 17.88 -2.53 -9.29
C GLY A 14 17.88 -3.67 -8.27
N ASN A 15 18.19 -3.43 -7.00
CA ASN A 15 18.13 -4.46 -5.95
C ASN A 15 16.70 -4.97 -5.79
N VAL A 16 16.54 -6.29 -5.69
CA VAL A 16 15.23 -6.94 -5.53
C VAL A 16 15.13 -7.59 -4.16
N HIS A 17 14.13 -7.19 -3.40
CA HIS A 17 13.76 -7.76 -2.12
C HIS A 17 12.49 -8.59 -2.29
N LYS A 18 12.41 -9.72 -1.60
CA LYS A 18 11.31 -10.69 -1.75
C LYS A 18 10.90 -11.15 -0.36
N THR A 19 9.60 -11.22 -0.12
CA THR A 19 9.02 -11.73 1.12
C THR A 19 7.61 -12.25 0.85
N SER A 20 6.92 -12.68 1.89
CA SER A 20 5.48 -12.90 1.85
C SER A 20 4.82 -12.27 3.07
N GLY A 21 3.63 -11.72 2.88
CA GLY A 21 2.86 -11.11 3.96
C GLY A 21 1.40 -11.55 3.93
N LEU A 22 0.65 -11.20 4.96
CA LEU A 22 -0.80 -11.34 4.90
C LEU A 22 -1.33 -10.39 3.82
N ALA A 23 -2.28 -10.85 3.03
CA ALA A 23 -2.81 -10.13 1.88
C ALA A 23 -3.49 -8.81 2.29
N GLN A 24 -3.96 -8.72 3.54
CA GLN A 24 -4.46 -7.48 4.15
C GLN A 24 -3.36 -6.42 4.35
N ASP A 25 -2.12 -6.86 4.59
CA ASP A 25 -0.96 -5.99 4.82
C ASP A 25 -0.41 -5.47 3.49
N ILE A 26 -0.68 -6.15 2.37
CA ILE A 26 -0.16 -5.75 1.06
C ILE A 26 -0.67 -4.37 0.61
N SER A 27 -1.92 -4.02 0.94
CA SER A 27 -2.44 -2.68 0.68
C SER A 27 -1.66 -1.62 1.47
N TRP A 28 -1.27 -1.93 2.71
CA TRP A 28 -0.40 -1.06 3.50
C TRP A 28 0.99 -0.95 2.86
N PHE A 29 1.59 -2.08 2.46
CA PHE A 29 2.89 -2.09 1.78
C PHE A 29 2.88 -1.23 0.51
N VAL A 30 1.93 -1.48 -0.40
CA VAL A 30 1.83 -0.78 -1.68
C VAL A 30 1.59 0.71 -1.49
N ASN A 31 0.79 1.12 -0.52
CA ASN A 31 0.50 2.54 -0.33
C ASN A 31 1.71 3.28 0.25
N ASN A 32 2.36 2.73 1.27
CA ASN A 32 3.51 3.38 1.92
C ASN A 32 4.74 3.42 1.01
N ILE A 33 5.06 2.35 0.28
CA ILE A 33 6.24 2.35 -0.61
C ILE A 33 6.14 3.40 -1.73
N ARG A 34 4.93 3.81 -2.10
CA ARG A 34 4.68 4.86 -3.10
C ARG A 34 4.82 6.27 -2.53
N LEU A 35 4.67 6.43 -1.22
CA LEU A 35 4.96 7.68 -0.51
C LEU A 35 6.44 7.92 -0.32
N VAL A 36 7.21 6.84 -0.20
CA VAL A 36 8.66 6.94 -0.09
C VAL A 36 9.17 7.74 -1.28
N ASN A 37 9.57 8.99 -1.03
CA ASN A 37 10.05 9.93 -2.04
C ASN A 37 11.46 9.55 -2.53
N GLN A 38 11.70 8.25 -2.67
CA GLN A 38 13.00 7.63 -2.92
C GLN A 38 14.05 7.93 -1.84
N ASP A 39 13.64 8.39 -0.65
CA ASP A 39 14.54 8.55 0.49
C ASP A 39 15.05 7.16 0.95
N PRO A 40 16.35 6.87 0.82
CA PRO A 40 16.91 5.57 1.20
C PRO A 40 16.66 5.20 2.66
N GLU A 41 16.57 6.16 3.58
CA GLU A 41 16.31 5.86 5.00
C GLU A 41 14.87 5.40 5.22
N HIS A 42 13.92 6.01 4.54
CA HIS A 42 12.53 5.58 4.57
C HIS A 42 12.38 4.17 3.94
N ILE A 43 13.05 3.89 2.80
CA ILE A 43 13.06 2.54 2.21
C ILE A 43 13.63 1.52 3.20
N ARG A 44 14.78 1.80 3.84
CA ARG A 44 15.42 0.89 4.80
C ARG A 44 14.55 0.63 6.03
N ARG A 45 13.91 1.67 6.57
CA ARG A 45 12.95 1.54 7.66
C ARG A 45 11.80 0.62 7.26
N PHE A 46 11.19 0.88 6.10
CA PHE A 46 10.09 0.09 5.58
C PHE A 46 10.45 -1.38 5.31
N LEU A 47 11.62 -1.65 4.72
CA LEU A 47 12.13 -3.01 4.50
C LEU A 47 12.31 -3.79 5.82
N ARG A 48 12.73 -3.11 6.90
CA ARG A 48 12.84 -3.73 8.24
C ARG A 48 11.48 -4.01 8.84
N GLU A 49 10.55 -3.06 8.77
CA GLU A 49 9.20 -3.19 9.33
C GLU A 49 8.40 -4.31 8.67
N TYR A 50 8.56 -4.50 7.35
CA TYR A 50 7.90 -5.58 6.60
C TYR A 50 8.65 -6.92 6.58
N ASN A 51 9.72 -7.03 7.36
CA ASN A 51 10.55 -8.23 7.45
C ASN A 51 11.02 -8.75 6.07
N PHE A 52 11.38 -7.86 5.15
CA PHE A 52 12.02 -8.25 3.88
C PHE A 52 13.39 -8.91 4.10
N ASN A 53 13.95 -8.76 5.29
CA ASN A 53 15.20 -9.40 5.73
C ASN A 53 14.96 -10.75 6.43
N GLY A 54 13.71 -11.20 6.54
CA GLY A 54 13.37 -12.52 7.07
C GLY A 54 13.78 -13.64 6.12
N GLU A 55 13.94 -14.86 6.67
CA GLU A 55 14.23 -16.05 5.87
C GLU A 55 13.00 -16.58 5.11
N ASP A 56 11.80 -16.09 5.45
CA ASP A 56 10.55 -16.59 4.91
C ASP A 56 10.28 -16.05 3.49
N HIS A 57 10.28 -16.98 2.53
CA HIS A 57 9.77 -16.80 1.17
C HIS A 57 10.49 -15.76 0.30
N GLN A 58 11.79 -15.98 0.06
CA GLN A 58 12.60 -15.22 -0.90
C GLN A 58 12.38 -15.60 -2.38
N ASP A 59 11.20 -16.13 -2.73
CA ASP A 59 10.88 -16.56 -4.09
C ASP A 59 10.01 -15.51 -4.81
N LEU A 60 10.41 -15.10 -6.01
CA LEU A 60 9.62 -14.27 -6.94
C LEU A 60 8.55 -15.14 -7.61
N ARG A 61 7.53 -15.52 -6.85
CA ARG A 61 6.41 -16.34 -7.34
C ARG A 61 5.13 -16.07 -6.56
N PRO A 62 3.95 -16.49 -7.07
CA PRO A 62 2.73 -16.45 -6.31
C PRO A 62 2.79 -17.43 -5.12
N VAL A 63 2.22 -17.01 -4.00
CA VAL A 63 2.05 -17.78 -2.77
C VAL A 63 0.65 -17.51 -2.26
N GLY A 64 -0.03 -18.52 -1.72
CA GLY A 64 -1.36 -18.37 -1.10
C GLY A 64 -2.43 -17.79 -2.04
N ASN A 65 -2.61 -16.47 -2.00
CA ASN A 65 -3.58 -15.72 -2.83
C ASN A 65 -2.97 -14.94 -3.99
N GLY A 66 -1.64 -14.92 -4.15
CA GLY A 66 -1.07 -14.14 -5.24
C GLY A 66 0.40 -13.73 -5.11
N LEU A 67 0.74 -12.77 -5.97
CA LEU A 67 2.01 -12.05 -5.99
C LEU A 67 1.73 -10.56 -6.28
N VAL A 68 2.36 -9.68 -5.50
CA VAL A 68 2.46 -8.25 -5.81
C VAL A 68 3.92 -7.87 -5.99
N VAL A 69 4.21 -7.22 -7.10
CA VAL A 69 5.55 -6.71 -7.40
C VAL A 69 5.50 -5.20 -7.51
N VAL A 70 6.29 -4.51 -6.69
CA VAL A 70 6.50 -3.06 -6.77
C VAL A 70 7.87 -2.81 -7.37
N ASP A 71 7.88 -2.12 -8.50
CA ASP A 71 9.08 -1.76 -9.23
C ASP A 71 9.30 -0.25 -9.16
N MET A 72 10.15 0.19 -8.23
CA MET A 72 10.46 1.61 -8.05
C MET A 72 11.29 2.17 -9.21
N LEU A 73 12.08 1.33 -9.88
CA LEU A 73 12.88 1.73 -11.04
C LEU A 73 11.98 2.08 -12.23
N LYS A 74 10.96 1.28 -12.50
CA LYS A 74 10.02 1.52 -13.61
C LYS A 74 8.74 2.25 -13.19
N LYS A 75 8.55 2.48 -11.89
CA LYS A 75 7.34 3.07 -11.30
C LYS A 75 6.10 2.25 -11.71
N GLN A 76 6.18 0.93 -11.51
CA GLN A 76 5.09 0.00 -11.85
C GLN A 76 4.75 -0.89 -10.67
N ILE A 77 3.47 -1.27 -10.57
CA ILE A 77 2.96 -2.22 -9.59
C ILE A 77 2.23 -3.31 -10.35
N LEU A 78 2.79 -4.50 -10.33
CA LEU A 78 2.20 -5.68 -10.94
C LEU A 78 1.41 -6.42 -9.86
N ARG A 79 0.10 -6.54 -10.06
CA ARG A 79 -0.81 -7.07 -9.05
C ARG A 79 -1.51 -8.31 -9.58
N TYR A 80 -1.15 -9.47 -9.05
CA TYR A 80 -1.88 -10.73 -9.24
C TYR A 80 -2.37 -11.18 -7.86
N GLN A 81 -3.45 -10.59 -7.35
CA GLN A 81 -4.03 -10.93 -6.05
C GLN A 81 -5.52 -10.60 -5.96
N ASP A 82 -6.25 -11.37 -5.15
CA ASP A 82 -7.70 -11.24 -4.94
C ASP A 82 -8.13 -10.01 -4.10
N VAL A 83 -7.21 -9.29 -3.46
CA VAL A 83 -7.54 -8.19 -2.53
C VAL A 83 -7.63 -6.85 -3.23
N THR A 84 -8.81 -6.22 -3.19
CA THR A 84 -9.13 -4.90 -3.79
C THR A 84 -8.66 -3.74 -2.91
N GLY A 85 -8.29 -2.59 -3.52
CA GLY A 85 -8.06 -1.33 -2.78
C GLY A 85 -6.67 -0.69 -2.90
N VAL A 86 -6.09 -0.62 -4.11
CA VAL A 86 -4.88 0.19 -4.31
C VAL A 86 -5.29 1.66 -4.44
N GLY A 87 -4.83 2.52 -3.52
CA GLY A 87 -4.99 3.99 -3.63
C GLY A 87 -6.20 4.62 -2.93
N TYR A 88 -6.83 3.93 -1.98
CA TYR A 88 -7.87 4.51 -1.11
C TYR A 88 -7.57 4.23 0.37
N LEU A 89 -7.96 5.16 1.24
CA LEU A 89 -8.06 4.94 2.68
C LEU A 89 -9.51 5.13 3.12
N ASP A 90 -10.02 4.16 3.86
CA ASP A 90 -11.43 4.09 4.28
C ASP A 90 -11.58 4.27 5.79
N GLY A 91 -12.68 4.89 6.20
CA GLY A 91 -13.16 4.81 7.59
C GLY A 91 -12.49 5.78 8.57
N VAL A 92 -11.90 6.87 8.06
CA VAL A 92 -11.31 7.93 8.86
C VAL A 92 -12.41 8.93 9.28
N ILE A 93 -12.45 9.29 10.54
CA ILE A 93 -13.27 10.35 11.12
C ILE A 93 -12.35 11.47 11.60
N ILE A 94 -12.74 12.71 11.30
CA ILE A 94 -12.09 13.90 11.85
C ILE A 94 -12.85 14.35 13.10
N THR A 95 -12.17 14.52 14.23
CA THR A 95 -12.73 14.91 15.53
C THR A 95 -11.98 16.11 16.13
N GLU A 96 -12.63 16.79 17.08
CA GLU A 96 -12.05 17.94 17.81
C GLU A 96 -11.04 17.52 18.89
N ASP A 97 -11.17 16.29 19.40
CA ASP A 97 -10.43 15.79 20.55
C ASP A 97 -9.33 14.84 20.12
N ALA A 98 -8.13 15.38 19.86
CA ALA A 98 -6.94 14.55 19.85
C ALA A 98 -6.60 14.32 21.32
N ARG A 99 -6.97 13.16 21.87
CA ARG A 99 -6.06 12.56 22.84
C ARG A 99 -4.80 12.25 22.05
N ASP A 100 -3.68 12.81 22.47
CA ASP A 100 -2.34 12.57 21.92
C ASP A 100 -2.16 11.11 21.50
N MET A 101 -2.51 10.76 20.25
CA MET A 101 -2.07 9.52 19.63
C MET A 101 -0.69 9.80 19.07
N VAL A 102 0.23 10.05 19.99
CA VAL A 102 1.66 9.89 19.77
C VAL A 102 1.87 8.39 19.65
N ILE A 103 1.90 7.89 18.41
CA ILE A 103 2.47 6.57 18.15
C ILE A 103 3.90 6.81 17.70
N GLU A 104 4.77 6.97 18.71
CA GLU A 104 6.22 6.90 18.55
C GLU A 104 6.60 5.50 18.07
N TRP A 105 7.26 5.41 16.91
CA TRP A 105 8.33 4.44 16.73
C TRP A 105 9.53 5.12 16.04
N GLY A 106 10.51 5.46 16.87
CA GLY A 106 11.76 6.11 16.48
C GLY A 106 11.79 7.58 16.91
N ARG A 107 12.44 7.85 18.04
CA ARG A 107 12.65 9.18 18.62
C ARG A 107 13.16 10.17 17.58
N ASP A 108 12.28 11.08 17.13
CA ASP A 108 12.71 12.37 16.62
C ASP A 108 12.08 13.47 17.50
N PRO A 109 12.82 14.00 18.49
CA PRO A 109 12.34 15.05 19.37
C PRO A 109 12.27 16.44 18.68
N GLU A 110 12.57 16.55 17.39
CA GLU A 110 12.51 17.82 16.64
C GLU A 110 11.23 17.99 15.77
N LEU A 111 10.27 17.07 15.83
CA LEU A 111 8.95 17.27 15.20
C LEU A 111 8.08 18.21 16.06
N ASP A 112 8.43 19.49 15.94
CA ASP A 112 7.86 20.61 16.67
C ASP A 112 6.37 20.82 16.35
N HIS A 113 5.70 21.36 17.34
CA HIS A 113 4.27 21.30 17.57
C HIS A 113 3.46 22.17 16.60
N ASN A 114 2.59 21.54 15.81
CA ASN A 114 1.31 22.09 15.36
C ASN A 114 0.40 20.95 14.89
N ILE A 115 -0.14 20.20 15.85
CA ILE A 115 -1.23 19.25 15.59
C ILE A 115 -2.54 20.01 15.80
N LYS A 116 -3.21 20.38 14.70
CA LYS A 116 -4.62 20.81 14.75
C LYS A 116 -5.44 19.84 13.88
N ALA A 117 -6.48 19.30 14.52
CA ALA A 117 -7.44 18.26 14.09
C ALA A 117 -6.99 16.80 14.35
N ALA A 118 -7.84 16.08 15.07
CA ALA A 118 -7.63 14.69 15.47
C ALA A 118 -8.28 13.75 14.47
N TYR A 119 -7.53 12.80 13.94
CA TYR A 119 -8.06 11.79 13.02
C TYR A 119 -8.18 10.47 13.77
N GLN A 120 -9.31 9.78 13.64
CA GLN A 120 -9.55 8.47 14.25
C GLN A 120 -10.16 7.52 13.23
N THR A 121 -9.75 6.25 13.23
CA THR A 121 -10.44 5.19 12.50
C THR A 121 -11.53 4.54 13.35
N THR A 122 -12.67 4.20 12.74
CA THR A 122 -13.83 3.64 13.47
C THR A 122 -13.74 2.16 13.80
N ASP A 123 -12.81 1.44 13.17
CA ASP A 123 -12.66 0.01 13.40
C ASP A 123 -11.63 -0.18 14.52
N GLU A 124 -11.98 -0.94 15.56
CA GLU A 124 -11.02 -1.39 16.59
C GLU A 124 -9.88 -2.23 15.99
N PHE A 125 -10.06 -2.69 14.74
CA PHE A 125 -9.05 -3.37 13.90
C PHE A 125 -8.47 -2.49 12.80
N ALA A 126 -8.90 -1.24 12.66
CA ALA A 126 -8.32 -0.33 11.68
C ALA A 126 -7.01 0.17 12.23
N ASP A 127 -5.97 -0.60 11.92
CA ASP A 127 -4.63 -0.16 11.57
C ASP A 127 -4.29 1.21 12.15
N GLU A 128 -3.71 1.22 13.35
CA GLU A 128 -3.28 2.41 14.10
C GLU A 128 -2.46 3.39 13.24
N TYR A 129 -1.92 2.92 12.10
CA TYR A 129 -1.16 3.70 11.12
C TYR A 129 -2.02 4.40 10.05
N ALA A 130 -3.34 4.21 10.00
CA ALA A 130 -4.23 4.88 9.04
C ALA A 130 -4.24 6.41 9.18
N CYS A 131 -4.29 6.94 10.41
CA CYS A 131 -4.30 8.37 10.65
C CYS A 131 -2.96 9.03 10.33
N VAL A 132 -1.85 8.38 10.68
CA VAL A 132 -0.49 8.80 10.31
C VAL A 132 -0.36 8.86 8.78
N ARG A 133 -0.79 7.81 8.07
CA ARG A 133 -0.77 7.77 6.61
C ARG A 133 -1.57 8.90 5.98
N PHE A 134 -2.80 9.14 6.45
CA PHE A 134 -3.61 10.24 5.92
C PHE A 134 -2.85 11.56 6.00
N ARG A 135 -2.19 11.82 7.13
CA ARG A 135 -1.36 13.02 7.32
C ARG A 135 -0.17 13.05 6.36
N GLU A 136 0.60 11.96 6.25
CA GLU A 136 1.74 11.89 5.32
C GLU A 136 1.31 12.09 3.86
N PHE A 137 0.18 11.50 3.44
CA PHE A 137 -0.40 11.73 2.12
C PHE A 137 -0.90 13.17 1.95
N LEU A 138 -1.43 13.80 2.99
CA LEU A 138 -1.89 15.19 2.96
C LEU A 138 -0.71 16.15 2.84
N ASP A 139 0.32 15.99 3.68
CA ASP A 139 1.54 16.79 3.68
C ASP A 139 2.29 16.65 2.35
N ALA A 140 2.29 15.45 1.76
CA ALA A 140 2.83 15.20 0.41
C ALA A 140 1.92 15.70 -0.73
N SER A 141 0.82 16.41 -0.42
CA SER A 141 -0.17 16.91 -1.39
C SER A 141 -0.74 15.83 -2.31
N ARG A 142 -0.89 14.61 -1.78
CA ARG A 142 -1.41 13.44 -2.50
C ARG A 142 -2.89 13.23 -2.25
N VAL A 143 -3.53 13.80 -1.24
CA VAL A 143 -4.98 13.62 -1.06
C VAL A 143 -5.74 14.38 -2.14
N LYS A 144 -6.39 13.67 -3.08
CA LYS A 144 -7.15 14.31 -4.17
C LYS A 144 -8.58 14.60 -3.78
N ARG A 145 -9.27 13.57 -3.30
CA ARG A 145 -10.72 13.59 -3.11
C ARG A 145 -11.10 12.94 -1.81
N VAL A 146 -12.26 13.33 -1.32
CA VAL A 146 -12.89 12.72 -0.16
C VAL A 146 -14.38 12.48 -0.42
N TYR A 147 -14.86 11.38 0.13
CA TYR A 147 -16.23 10.91 0.01
C TYR A 147 -16.79 10.72 1.41
N ASP A 148 -18.02 11.15 1.63
CA ASP A 148 -18.74 10.82 2.85
C ASP A 148 -19.35 9.43 2.70
N ARG A 149 -18.82 8.46 3.46
CA ARG A 149 -19.28 7.08 3.44
C ARG A 149 -20.67 6.92 4.07
N SER A 150 -21.10 7.86 4.92
CA SER A 150 -22.43 7.80 5.53
C SER A 150 -23.55 8.10 4.53
N ILE A 151 -23.21 8.69 3.38
CA ILE A 151 -24.17 9.06 2.34
C ILE A 151 -23.71 8.41 1.02
N PRO A 152 -24.34 7.31 0.60
CA PRO A 152 -24.17 6.76 -0.74
C PRO A 152 -24.42 7.88 -1.76
N ASP A 153 -23.53 8.03 -2.74
CA ASP A 153 -23.62 9.04 -3.82
C ASP A 153 -23.47 10.52 -3.40
N SER A 154 -22.87 10.80 -2.23
CA SER A 154 -22.63 12.17 -1.72
C SER A 154 -21.82 13.12 -2.62
N GLY A 155 -21.33 12.65 -3.78
CA GLY A 155 -20.37 13.36 -4.59
C GLY A 155 -19.00 13.40 -3.91
N SER A 156 -17.93 13.46 -4.72
CA SER A 156 -16.58 13.66 -4.18
C SER A 156 -16.35 15.15 -3.91
N ILE A 157 -15.77 15.48 -2.77
CA ILE A 157 -15.22 16.81 -2.53
C ILE A 157 -13.74 16.79 -2.97
N GLN A 158 -13.36 17.72 -3.84
CA GLN A 158 -11.96 17.89 -4.23
C GLN A 158 -11.20 18.59 -3.09
N LEU A 159 -10.08 18.01 -2.67
CA LEU A 159 -9.25 18.49 -1.57
C LEU A 159 -7.99 19.22 -2.05
N THR A 160 -7.74 19.23 -3.35
CA THR A 160 -6.54 19.87 -3.92
C THR A 160 -6.51 21.36 -3.57
N GLY A 161 -5.50 21.79 -2.81
CA GLY A 161 -5.32 23.19 -2.41
C GLY A 161 -6.08 23.61 -1.15
N MET A 162 -6.78 22.70 -0.47
CA MET A 162 -7.39 22.98 0.84
C MET A 162 -6.38 22.80 1.97
N THR A 163 -6.44 23.69 2.96
CA THR A 163 -5.72 23.55 4.22
C THR A 163 -6.35 22.50 5.12
N ILE A 164 -5.58 21.96 6.06
CA ILE A 164 -6.07 20.96 7.01
C ILE A 164 -7.24 21.51 7.85
N GLU A 165 -7.21 22.79 8.18
CA GLU A 165 -8.28 23.50 8.90
C GLU A 165 -9.58 23.63 8.08
N GLU A 166 -9.48 23.80 6.76
CA GLU A 166 -10.65 23.86 5.87
C GLU A 166 -11.30 22.48 5.69
N ILE A 167 -10.47 21.43 5.63
CA ILE A 167 -10.94 20.04 5.58
C ILE A 167 -11.65 19.68 6.89
N ASP A 168 -11.01 19.97 8.03
CA ASP A 168 -11.57 19.71 9.36
C ASP A 168 -12.94 20.37 9.53
N ARG A 169 -13.05 21.69 9.31
CA ARG A 169 -14.31 22.43 9.47
C ARG A 169 -15.47 21.86 8.64
N SER A 170 -15.18 21.34 7.45
CA SER A 170 -16.21 20.91 6.49
C SER A 170 -16.63 19.44 6.67
N MET A 171 -15.78 18.64 7.32
CA MET A 171 -15.89 17.18 7.32
C MET A 171 -15.85 16.52 8.70
N LYS A 172 -15.75 17.32 9.75
CA LYS A 172 -15.80 16.89 11.14
C LYS A 172 -16.99 15.97 11.45
N GLY A 173 -16.70 14.88 12.15
CA GLY A 173 -17.68 13.87 12.59
C GLY A 173 -18.18 12.94 11.49
N LYS A 174 -17.74 13.11 10.23
CA LYS A 174 -18.16 12.25 9.12
C LYS A 174 -17.22 11.06 8.96
N ARG A 175 -17.75 9.95 8.47
CA ARG A 175 -16.95 8.78 8.10
C ARG A 175 -16.49 8.94 6.65
N LEU A 176 -15.20 9.13 6.46
CA LEU A 176 -14.65 9.55 5.18
C LEU A 176 -13.92 8.40 4.49
N ARG A 177 -13.96 8.44 3.16
CA ARG A 177 -13.06 7.72 2.27
C ARG A 177 -12.20 8.75 1.55
N PHE A 178 -10.88 8.57 1.57
CA PHE A 178 -9.93 9.44 0.89
C PHE A 178 -9.34 8.72 -0.32
N GLU A 179 -9.25 9.44 -1.43
CA GLU A 179 -8.53 9.02 -2.63
C GLU A 179 -7.20 9.74 -2.70
N PHE A 180 -6.14 8.98 -2.98
CA PHE A 180 -4.79 9.51 -3.07
C PHE A 180 -4.27 9.55 -4.51
N ASP A 181 -3.46 10.55 -4.82
CA ASP A 181 -2.59 10.64 -5.98
C ASP A 181 -1.38 9.75 -5.77
N MET A 182 -1.48 8.56 -6.31
CA MET A 182 -0.42 7.58 -6.17
C MET A 182 0.53 7.55 -7.38
N SER A 183 0.49 8.59 -8.22
CA SER A 183 1.47 8.81 -9.30
C SER A 183 2.90 8.95 -8.73
N PRO A 184 3.94 8.58 -9.48
CA PRO A 184 3.93 8.16 -10.89
C PRO A 184 3.70 6.67 -11.09
N PHE A 185 3.34 5.91 -10.05
CA PHE A 185 3.24 4.46 -10.18
C PHE A 185 2.01 4.02 -10.98
N GLU A 186 2.23 3.32 -12.08
CA GLU A 186 1.20 2.61 -12.84
C GLU A 186 0.86 1.28 -12.15
N VAL A 187 -0.42 0.94 -12.08
CA VAL A 187 -0.87 -0.35 -11.50
C VAL A 187 -1.41 -1.22 -12.62
N ILE A 188 -0.73 -2.34 -12.89
CA ILE A 188 -1.15 -3.35 -13.86
C ILE A 188 -1.71 -4.53 -13.07
N SER A 189 -3.02 -4.77 -13.21
CA SER A 189 -3.70 -5.86 -12.53
C SER A 189 -3.91 -7.04 -13.47
N TYR A 190 -3.57 -8.22 -12.98
CA TYR A 190 -3.75 -9.49 -13.67
C TYR A 190 -4.88 -10.26 -13.00
N THR A 191 -5.63 -11.05 -13.77
CA THR A 191 -6.72 -11.88 -13.22
C THR A 191 -6.15 -12.90 -12.25
N PRO A 192 -6.45 -12.80 -10.94
CA PRO A 192 -5.93 -13.73 -9.95
C PRO A 192 -6.52 -15.13 -10.15
N ARG A 193 -5.80 -16.15 -9.67
CA ARG A 193 -6.15 -17.58 -9.80
C ARG A 193 -6.40 -18.05 -11.24
N SER A 194 -5.93 -17.30 -12.24
CA SER A 194 -6.01 -17.65 -13.66
C SER A 194 -4.64 -18.04 -14.18
N SER A 195 -4.56 -19.17 -14.88
CA SER A 195 -3.34 -19.59 -15.58
C SER A 195 -2.89 -18.55 -16.62
N GLN A 196 -3.84 -17.92 -17.31
CA GLN A 196 -3.56 -16.82 -18.23
C GLN A 196 -2.95 -15.62 -17.49
N GLY A 197 -3.59 -15.16 -16.42
CA GLY A 197 -3.09 -14.01 -15.63
C GLY A 197 -1.71 -14.27 -15.02
N ALA A 198 -1.45 -15.51 -14.57
CA ALA A 198 -0.14 -15.91 -14.05
C ALA A 198 0.94 -15.90 -15.15
N ASN A 199 0.63 -16.40 -16.35
CA ASN A 199 1.55 -16.40 -17.49
C ASN A 199 1.84 -14.97 -17.99
N GLU A 200 0.82 -14.11 -18.04
CA GLU A 200 0.97 -12.70 -18.41
C GLU A 200 1.85 -11.95 -17.40
N LEU A 201 1.66 -12.18 -16.10
CA LEU A 201 2.53 -11.63 -15.06
C LEU A 201 3.96 -12.14 -15.22
N GLN A 202 4.15 -13.44 -15.42
CA GLN A 202 5.49 -14.02 -15.60
C GLN A 202 6.21 -13.42 -16.81
N ALA A 203 5.52 -13.27 -17.94
CA ALA A 203 6.05 -12.61 -19.13
C ALA A 203 6.45 -11.16 -18.85
N LYS A 204 5.61 -10.41 -18.12
CA LYS A 204 5.93 -9.02 -17.75
C LYS A 204 7.15 -8.93 -16.83
N LEU A 205 7.30 -9.84 -15.87
CA LEU A 205 8.48 -9.88 -15.01
C LEU A 205 9.76 -10.08 -15.82
N VAL A 206 9.74 -10.99 -16.80
CA VAL A 206 10.86 -11.19 -17.73
C VAL A 206 11.14 -9.94 -18.57
N GLU A 207 10.11 -9.31 -19.13
CA GLU A 207 10.23 -8.05 -19.90
C GLU A 207 10.89 -6.93 -19.07
N LEU A 208 10.53 -6.83 -17.78
CA LEU A 208 11.08 -5.85 -16.86
C LEU A 208 12.49 -6.21 -16.36
N GLY A 209 13.03 -7.36 -16.74
CA GLY A 209 14.39 -7.81 -16.38
C GLY A 209 14.48 -8.47 -15.00
N PHE A 210 13.39 -9.00 -14.46
CA PHE A 210 13.46 -9.84 -13.27
C PHE A 210 13.96 -11.24 -13.64
N GLU A 211 14.94 -11.74 -12.89
CA GLU A 211 15.49 -13.07 -13.08
C GLU A 211 14.90 -14.03 -12.05
N ALA A 212 14.22 -15.07 -12.55
CA ALA A 212 13.75 -16.17 -11.74
C ALA A 212 14.79 -17.31 -11.72
N SER A 213 15.11 -17.79 -10.52
CA SER A 213 15.92 -18.98 -10.29
C SER A 213 15.24 -20.24 -10.85
N GLY A 214 15.99 -21.34 -10.95
CA GLY A 214 15.43 -22.61 -11.41
C GLY A 214 14.29 -23.13 -10.52
N SER A 215 14.39 -22.94 -9.20
CA SER A 215 13.33 -23.32 -8.26
C SER A 215 12.09 -22.45 -8.41
N GLU A 216 12.26 -21.13 -8.59
CA GLU A 216 11.16 -20.20 -8.81
C GLU A 216 10.39 -20.55 -10.09
N LYS A 217 11.10 -20.83 -11.20
CA LYS A 217 10.48 -21.25 -12.46
C LYS A 217 9.62 -22.51 -12.30
N LYS A 218 10.14 -23.53 -11.62
CA LYS A 218 9.39 -24.77 -11.33
C LYS A 218 8.16 -24.52 -10.44
N ALA A 219 8.28 -23.60 -9.49
CA ALA A 219 7.18 -23.25 -8.61
C ALA A 219 6.08 -22.46 -9.36
N TRP A 220 6.44 -21.59 -10.30
CA TRP A 220 5.50 -20.97 -11.24
C TRP A 220 4.73 -22.02 -12.07
N GLU A 221 5.42 -22.99 -12.67
CA GLU A 221 4.77 -24.06 -13.43
C GLU A 221 3.80 -24.89 -12.57
N THR A 222 4.14 -25.09 -11.30
CA THR A 222 3.28 -25.79 -10.34
C THR A 222 2.03 -24.95 -10.01
N TRP A 223 2.22 -23.64 -9.81
CA TRP A 223 1.13 -22.71 -9.56
C TRP A 223 0.16 -22.61 -10.75
N VAL A 224 0.68 -22.44 -11.97
CA VAL A 224 -0.12 -22.34 -13.19
C VAL A 224 -0.95 -23.59 -13.41
N ARG A 225 -0.40 -24.78 -13.12
CA ARG A 225 -1.15 -26.06 -13.17
C ARG A 225 -2.24 -26.15 -12.10
N GLY A 226 -2.02 -25.52 -10.95
CA GLY A 226 -2.99 -25.47 -9.85
C GLY A 226 -4.13 -24.46 -10.07
N CYS A 227 -3.99 -23.51 -10.99
CA CYS A 227 -5.06 -22.62 -11.42
C CYS A 227 -6.07 -23.42 -12.25
N THR A 228 -7.13 -23.93 -11.62
CA THR A 228 -8.24 -24.62 -12.31
C THR A 228 -8.91 -23.72 -13.34
N LYS A 229 -9.28 -24.29 -14.48
CA LYS A 229 -10.08 -23.65 -15.55
C LYS A 229 -11.44 -23.19 -15.05
#